data_AF-A0A1V5DPL9-F1
#
_entry.id   AF-A0A1V5DPL9-F1
#
_cell.length_a   1.000
_cell.length_b   1.000
_cell.length_c   1.000
_cell.angle_alpha   90.00
_cell.angle_beta   90.00
_cell.angle_gamma   90.00
#
_symmetry.space_group_name_H-M   'P 1'
#
loop_
_entity.id
_entity.type
_entity.pdbx_description
1 polymer ?
#
loop_
_entity_poly.entity_id
_entity_poly.type
_entity_poly.pdbx_seq_one_letter_code
_entity_poly.pdbx_strand_id
1 'polypeptide(L)' 'MARWIIIAGCILVAVGLVMHFAPWLVGWFGKLPGDIRIESEKGRVFIPVTSMLIISIILTLLVNLFRR' A
#
# COMPACT_ATOMS: atom_id res chain seq x y z
N MET A 1 16.03 -16.95 -10.98
CA MET A 1 16.48 -15.65 -10.41
C MET A 1 16.15 -14.49 -11.34
N ALA A 2 16.54 -14.52 -12.62
CA ALA A 2 16.18 -13.47 -13.59
C ALA A 2 14.68 -13.14 -13.67
N ARG A 3 13.79 -14.15 -13.67
CA ARG A 3 12.33 -13.96 -13.66
C ARG A 3 11.84 -13.10 -12.48
N TRP A 4 12.39 -13.29 -11.29
CA TRP A 4 12.01 -12.51 -10.11
C TRP A 4 12.44 -11.05 -10.22
N ILE A 5 13.62 -10.80 -10.79
CA ILE A 5 14.13 -9.44 -11.05
C ILE A 5 13.22 -8.72 -12.06
N ILE A 6 12.81 -9.42 -13.14
CA ILE A 6 11.89 -8.86 -14.15
C ILE A 6 10.52 -8.53 -13.51
N ILE A 7 9.97 -9.43 -12.71
CA ILE A 7 8.69 -9.20 -12.02
C ILE A 7 8.78 -8.00 -11.07
N ALA A 8 9.85 -7.91 -10.27
CA ALA A 8 10.07 -6.79 -9.36
C ALA A 8 10.20 -5.45 -10.12
N GLY A 9 10.91 -5.45 -11.26
CA GLY A 9 11.01 -4.27 -12.13
C GLY A 9 9.66 -3.83 -12.68
N CYS A 10 8.84 -4.76 -13.17
CA CYS A 10 7.48 -4.46 -13.63
C CYS A 10 6.60 -3.89 -12.51
N ILE A 11 6.69 -4.44 -11.29
CA ILE A 11 5.96 -3.92 -10.13
C ILE A 11 6.39 -2.48 -9.82
N LEU A 12 7.69 -2.21 -9.81
CA LEU A 12 8.23 -0.86 -9.58
C LEU A 12 7.71 0.16 -10.61
N VAL A 13 7.69 -0.20 -11.89
CA VAL A 13 7.14 0.66 -12.96
C VAL A 13 5.65 0.90 -12.74
N ALA A 14 4.89 -0.15 -12.42
CA ALA A 14 3.46 -0.01 -12.14
C ALA A 14 3.19 0.92 -10.94
N VAL A 15 3.96 0.77 -9.86
CA VAL A 15 3.87 1.67 -8.69
C VAL A 15 4.19 3.10 -9.08
N GLY A 16 5.27 3.33 -9.85
CA GLY A 16 5.64 4.66 -10.34
C GLY A 16 4.55 5.32 -11.18
N LEU A 17 3.91 4.56 -12.08
CA LEU A 17 2.79 5.04 -12.89
C LEU A 17 1.57 5.40 -12.03
N VAL A 18 1.21 4.56 -11.06
CA VAL A 18 0.12 4.85 -10.12
C VAL A 18 0.42 6.12 -9.32
N MET A 19 1.65 6.30 -8.83
CA MET A 19 2.02 7.52 -8.10
C MET A 19 2.01 8.77 -8.99
N HIS A 20 2.37 8.65 -10.27
CA HIS A 20 2.43 9.79 -11.20
C HIS A 20 1.04 10.22 -11.71
N PHE A 21 0.23 9.27 -12.18
CA PHE A 21 -1.07 9.55 -12.78
C PHE A 21 -2.23 9.50 -11.80
N ALA A 22 -2.09 8.75 -10.70
CA ALA A 22 -3.14 8.56 -9.70
C ALA A 22 -2.63 8.76 -8.26
N PRO A 23 -2.02 9.92 -7.92
CA PRO A 23 -1.51 10.17 -6.59
C PRO A 23 -2.60 10.12 -5.51
N TRP A 24 -3.85 10.39 -5.86
CA TRP A 24 -5.00 10.28 -4.95
C TRP A 24 -5.20 8.84 -4.44
N LEU A 25 -4.82 7.84 -5.24
CA LEU A 25 -5.00 6.42 -4.94
C LEU A 25 -4.07 5.93 -3.83
N VAL A 26 -3.00 6.66 -3.54
CA VAL A 26 -2.06 6.37 -2.45
C VAL A 26 -2.15 7.43 -1.35
N GLY A 27 -2.71 8.61 -1.67
CA GLY A 27 -2.81 9.74 -0.75
C GLY A 27 -3.72 9.54 0.46
N TRP A 28 -4.64 8.57 0.43
CA TRP A 28 -5.47 8.15 1.57
C TRP A 28 -4.75 7.14 2.48
N PHE A 29 -3.70 6.49 1.97
CA PHE A 29 -2.98 5.46 2.69
C PHE A 29 -2.29 6.09 3.89
N GLY A 30 -2.76 5.70 5.08
CA GLY A 30 -2.26 6.22 6.32
C GLY A 30 -2.86 7.53 6.82
N LYS A 31 -4.02 7.93 6.29
CA LYS A 31 -4.82 9.07 6.76
C LYS A 31 -6.20 8.66 7.25
N LEU A 32 -6.44 7.36 7.42
CA LEU A 32 -7.74 6.87 7.86
C LEU A 32 -7.91 7.06 9.38
N PRO A 33 -9.15 7.24 9.86
CA PRO A 33 -9.42 7.23 11.28
C PRO A 33 -8.91 5.93 11.91
N GLY A 34 -8.05 6.04 12.92
CA GLY A 34 -7.37 4.91 13.56
C GLY A 34 -5.93 4.66 13.08
N ASP A 35 -5.46 5.32 12.03
CA ASP A 35 -4.03 5.37 11.72
C ASP A 35 -3.32 6.30 12.72
N ILE A 36 -2.33 5.78 13.44
CA ILE A 36 -1.65 6.52 14.51
C ILE A 36 -0.47 7.28 13.89
N ARG A 37 -0.52 8.61 13.99
CA ARG A 37 0.57 9.52 13.61
C ARG A 37 1.11 10.18 14.87
N ILE A 38 2.31 9.79 15.27
CA ILE A 38 3.02 10.44 16.37
C ILE A 38 4.10 11.29 15.73
N GLU A 39 3.87 12.59 15.67
CA GLU A 39 4.87 13.57 15.27
C GLU A 39 5.55 14.13 16.52
N SER A 40 6.87 14.00 16.58
CA SER A 40 7.72 14.52 17.64
C SER A 40 8.79 15.44 17.02
N GLU A 41 9.41 16.31 17.81
CA GLU A 41 10.40 17.29 17.31
C GLU A 41 11.61 16.63 16.62
N LYS A 42 11.92 15.38 16.94
CA LYS A 42 13.06 14.63 16.39
C LYS A 42 12.68 13.47 15.46
N GLY A 43 11.38 13.23 15.23
CA GLY A 43 10.97 12.08 14.43
C GLY A 43 9.47 11.96 14.23
N ARG A 44 9.09 11.26 13.15
CA ARG A 44 7.69 10.93 12.85
C ARG A 44 7.53 9.42 12.83
N VAL A 45 6.67 8.90 13.71
CA VAL A 45 6.30 7.49 13.75
C VAL A 45 4.91 7.36 13.16
N PHE A 46 4.81 6.50 12.15
CA PHE A 46 3.56 6.28 11.42
C PHE A 46 3.15 4.81 11.55
N ILE A 47 1.97 4.56 12.12
CA ILE A 47 1.42 3.22 12.34
C ILE A 47 0.07 3.10 11.61
N PRO A 48 0.07 2.58 10.36
CA PRO A 48 -1.13 2.42 9.53
C PRO A 48 -1.99 1.21 9.95
N VAL A 49 -2.54 1.19 11.17
CA VAL A 49 -3.31 0.03 11.65
C VAL A 49 -4.56 -0.19 10.79
N THR A 50 -5.39 0.84 10.63
CA THR A 50 -6.63 0.75 9.87
C THR A 50 -6.36 0.54 8.39
N SER A 51 -5.40 1.28 7.83
CA SER A 51 -5.01 1.17 6.43
C SER A 51 -4.53 -0.25 6.07
N MET A 52 -3.69 -0.88 6.91
CA MET A 52 -3.22 -2.25 6.67
C MET A 52 -4.33 -3.29 6.81
N LEU A 53 -5.24 -3.09 7.74
CA LEU A 53 -6.37 -3.99 7.96
C LEU A 53 -7.30 -4.01 6.74
N ILE A 54 -7.62 -2.84 6.17
CA ILE A 54 -8.41 -2.73 4.94
C ILE A 54 -7.71 -3.41 3.77
N ILE A 55 -6.41 -3.15 3.56
CA ILE A 55 -5.65 -3.81 2.49
C ILE A 55 -5.71 -5.33 2.64
N SER A 56 -5.52 -5.84 3.85
CA SER A 56 -5.55 -7.29 4.09
C SER A 56 -6.91 -7.88 3.74
N ILE A 57 -8.01 -7.24 4.17
CA ILE A 57 -9.37 -7.72 3.85
C ILE A 57 -9.60 -7.72 2.33
N ILE A 58 -9.25 -6.63 1.64
CA ILE A 58 -9.43 -6.52 0.18
C ILE A 58 -8.63 -7.61 -0.53
N LEU A 59 -7.35 -7.79 -0.18
CA LEU A 59 -6.52 -8.84 -0.76
C LEU A 59 -7.10 -10.23 -0.51
N THR A 60 -7.55 -10.51 0.72
CA THR A 60 -8.18 -11.79 1.06
C THR A 60 -9.45 -12.03 0.23
N LEU A 61 -10.31 -11.02 0.08
CA LEU A 61 -11.53 -11.11 -0.73
C LEU A 61 -11.20 -11.35 -2.20
N LEU A 62 -10.25 -10.61 -2.77
CA LEU A 62 -9.82 -10.79 -4.16
C LEU A 62 -9.26 -12.20 -4.38
N VAL A 63 -8.34 -12.65 -3.54
CA VAL A 63 -7.77 -14.01 -3.64
C VAL A 63 -8.86 -15.07 -3.52
N ASN A 64 -9.82 -14.91 -2.61
CA ASN A 64 -10.92 -15.86 -2.46
C ASN A 64 -11.85 -15.86 -3.69
N LEU A 65 -12.12 -14.68 -4.26
CA LEU A 65 -12.93 -14.54 -5.47
C LEU A 65 -12.28 -15.20 -6.71
N PHE A 66 -10.96 -15.07 -6.87
CA PHE A 66 -10.22 -15.70 -7.98
C PHE A 66 -9.87 -17.18 -7.74
N ARG A 67 -9.98 -17.67 -6.49
CA ARG A 67 -9.76 -19.08 -6.13
C ARG A 67 -11.05 -19.92 -6.13
N ARG A 68 -12.20 -19.28 -6.35
CA ARG A 68 -13.48 -19.95 -6.64
C ARG A 68 -13.63 -20.16 -8.14
#